data_AF-A0A7S4RGM1-F1
#
_entry.id   AF-A0A7S4RGM1-F1
#
_cell.length_a   1.000
_cell.length_b   1.000
_cell.length_c   1.000
_cell.angle_alpha   90.00
_cell.angle_beta   90.00
_cell.angle_gamma   90.00
#
_symmetry.space_group_name_H-M   'P 1'
#
loop_
_entity.id
_entity.type
_entity.pdbx_description
1 polymer ?
#
loop_
_entity_poly.entity_id
_entity_poly.type
_entity_poly.pdbx_seq_one_letter_code
_entity_poly.pdbx_strand_id
1 'polypeptide(L)'
;AQAIFGSSFTPSPEGGRPRTAFGQSDGFVAAAGPKASPTAMAAVASSGPAAPVGLPGPASSSSSAPAGCAAQSPAPAASSSSSPARPTGAEVGEGLCKAVLTPEFFERHWERYPLHYRAAEHGPEGNRLPEALTVDGLASIIRSSGSSLKMFRRGESYDLDNFLIGYLDGASLIVNQADRHHPVIFELCRCLAERHFHHVFAVVYLTPPGSQAVRLHNDDQDVFLMQVWGKKRWTIRDAPRLLPYTEEMLGKESPVPEELIGEPIMEFTMEPHDVLYIPRGFLHEAATGDDASSLHITVTVPTSDYCWGVQLTKHLMTRVRNRDLPKPLHGLCRSSLSAMGKGGSRSLSSEELDGQIQEMARAWLSDLSVDSVLDAFEHRMARTNEGQERAFAQVMEQPMRPSVTESCRVRLMCGVGCWCEPDGDLAVFTRADDSRCLEMPITRPLSSLVRSLTDRPQWVTDLPCADAFQRICLLQLLHQQGVVQLFLVGPDERTLP
;
A
#
# COMPACT_ATOMS: atom_id res chain seq x y z
N ALA A 1 -23.00 4.46 1.41
CA ALA A 1 -22.20 3.30 0.99
C ALA A 1 -22.85 1.96 1.35
N GLN A 2 -23.07 1.61 2.62
CA GLN A 2 -23.78 0.36 2.99
C GLN A 2 -25.22 0.29 2.44
N ALA A 3 -25.97 1.40 2.42
CA ALA A 3 -27.29 1.44 1.77
C ALA A 3 -27.25 1.42 0.23
N ILE A 4 -26.08 1.69 -0.36
CA ILE A 4 -25.85 1.80 -1.81
C ILE A 4 -25.44 0.43 -2.36
N PHE A 5 -24.50 -0.27 -1.72
CA PHE A 5 -23.97 -1.56 -2.16
C PHE A 5 -24.40 -2.76 -1.31
N GLY A 6 -25.19 -2.54 -0.26
CA GLY A 6 -25.74 -3.57 0.63
C GLY A 6 -27.20 -3.91 0.34
N SER A 7 -27.71 -3.53 -0.84
CA SER A 7 -29.05 -3.90 -1.29
C SER A 7 -29.16 -5.42 -1.43
N SER A 8 -30.24 -5.97 -0.88
CA SER A 8 -30.69 -7.33 -1.18
C SER A 8 -31.79 -7.25 -2.23
N PHE A 9 -32.05 -8.36 -2.91
CA PHE A 9 -33.14 -8.44 -3.89
C PHE A 9 -34.47 -7.96 -3.29
N THR A 10 -35.01 -6.85 -3.81
CA THR A 10 -36.31 -6.29 -3.41
C THR A 10 -37.37 -6.58 -4.48
N PRO A 11 -38.67 -6.67 -4.12
CA PRO A 11 -39.75 -6.82 -5.10
C PRO A 11 -39.71 -5.68 -6.14
N SER A 12 -39.83 -6.01 -7.43
CA SER A 12 -39.89 -4.97 -8.48
C SER A 12 -41.16 -4.12 -8.32
N PRO A 13 -41.05 -2.77 -8.40
CA PRO A 13 -42.24 -1.93 -8.47
C PRO A 13 -43.00 -2.23 -9.76
N GLU A 14 -44.27 -2.61 -9.64
CA GLU A 14 -45.13 -2.93 -10.79
C GLU A 14 -45.16 -1.76 -11.79
N GLY A 15 -44.72 -2.02 -13.02
CA GLY A 15 -45.04 -1.22 -14.20
C GLY A 15 -44.49 0.21 -14.24
N GLY A 16 -43.20 0.36 -14.59
CA GLY A 16 -42.66 1.64 -15.03
C GLY A 16 -41.18 1.54 -15.35
N ARG A 17 -40.72 2.20 -16.42
CA ARG A 17 -39.29 2.39 -16.71
C ARG A 17 -38.53 2.83 -15.44
N PRO A 18 -37.26 2.44 -15.25
CA PRO A 18 -36.47 2.86 -14.09
C PRO A 18 -36.49 4.39 -14.00
N ARG A 19 -36.82 4.90 -12.81
CA ARG A 19 -36.82 6.33 -12.53
C ARG A 19 -35.39 6.85 -12.68
N THR A 20 -35.18 7.79 -13.59
CA THR A 20 -34.02 8.67 -13.55
C THR A 20 -34.06 9.42 -12.20
N ALA A 21 -33.09 9.16 -11.33
CA ALA A 21 -32.98 9.88 -10.07
C ALA A 21 -32.54 11.33 -10.34
N PHE A 22 -33.51 12.25 -10.37
CA PHE A 22 -33.27 13.68 -10.15
C PHE A 22 -34.06 14.11 -8.91
N GLY A 23 -33.33 14.54 -7.89
CA GLY A 23 -33.81 15.29 -6.74
C GLY A 23 -32.89 16.50 -6.58
N GLN A 24 -33.49 17.68 -6.57
CA GLN A 24 -32.89 18.98 -6.79
C GLN A 24 -31.85 19.42 -5.75
N SER A 25 -30.90 20.18 -6.27
CA SER A 25 -30.01 21.10 -5.57
C SER A 25 -30.78 22.17 -4.79
N ASP A 26 -30.50 22.29 -3.50
CA ASP A 26 -30.74 23.54 -2.77
C ASP A 26 -29.59 24.52 -3.02
N GLY A 27 -29.98 25.71 -3.45
CA GLY A 27 -29.09 26.75 -3.93
C GLY A 27 -28.27 27.42 -2.84
N PHE A 28 -27.05 27.80 -3.20
CA PHE A 28 -26.38 28.93 -2.58
C PHE A 28 -25.97 29.95 -3.64
N VAL A 29 -26.29 31.19 -3.31
CA VAL A 29 -26.26 32.39 -4.13
C VAL A 29 -24.84 32.74 -4.56
N ALA A 30 -24.63 32.88 -5.87
CA ALA A 30 -23.44 33.51 -6.44
C ALA A 30 -23.58 35.03 -6.38
N ALA A 31 -22.63 35.69 -5.71
CA ALA A 31 -22.39 37.12 -5.84
C ALA A 31 -21.33 37.36 -6.93
N ALA A 32 -21.62 38.32 -7.79
CA ALA A 32 -20.89 38.62 -9.02
C ALA A 32 -19.72 39.60 -8.82
N GLY A 33 -18.61 39.28 -9.52
CA GLY A 33 -17.74 40.23 -10.24
C GLY A 33 -16.47 40.73 -9.54
N PRO A 34 -15.53 41.38 -10.26
CA PRO A 34 -15.36 41.43 -11.73
C PRO A 34 -13.91 41.17 -12.24
N LYS A 35 -13.85 40.78 -13.52
CA LYS A 35 -12.85 41.10 -14.56
C LYS A 35 -11.43 41.55 -14.16
N ALA A 36 -10.42 40.80 -14.63
CA ALA A 36 -9.22 41.37 -15.25
C ALA A 36 -8.51 40.33 -16.16
N SER A 37 -8.44 40.62 -17.46
CA SER A 37 -7.33 40.30 -18.36
C SER A 37 -6.62 41.65 -18.63
N PRO A 38 -5.33 41.75 -19.01
CA PRO A 38 -4.70 41.10 -20.19
C PRO A 38 -3.29 40.55 -19.85
N THR A 39 -2.53 39.84 -20.69
CA THR A 39 -1.82 40.37 -21.86
C THR A 39 -1.04 39.24 -22.53
N ALA A 40 -0.98 39.31 -23.86
CA ALA A 40 -0.20 38.45 -24.74
C ALA A 40 1.32 38.69 -24.61
N MET A 41 2.11 37.65 -24.89
CA MET A 41 3.39 37.79 -25.58
C MET A 41 3.56 36.68 -26.60
N ALA A 42 3.91 37.12 -27.81
CA ALA A 42 4.32 36.32 -28.93
C ALA A 42 5.86 36.35 -29.03
N ALA A 43 6.49 35.23 -29.42
CA ALA A 43 7.65 35.19 -30.32
C ALA A 43 8.01 33.71 -30.62
N VAL A 44 7.88 33.23 -31.86
CA VAL A 44 8.84 33.24 -33.00
C VAL A 44 9.43 31.83 -33.20
N ALA A 45 9.44 31.44 -34.47
CA ALA A 45 9.73 30.14 -35.06
C ALA A 45 11.22 29.75 -35.10
N SER A 46 11.48 28.45 -35.28
CA SER A 46 12.49 27.97 -36.24
C SER A 46 12.24 26.51 -36.65
N SER A 47 12.37 26.26 -37.95
CA SER A 47 11.99 25.07 -38.71
C SER A 47 13.20 24.27 -39.23
N GLY A 48 13.08 22.93 -39.17
CA GLY A 48 13.61 21.92 -40.13
C GLY A 48 15.10 21.54 -40.08
N PRO A 49 15.55 20.50 -40.83
CA PRO A 49 14.81 19.55 -41.68
C PRO A 49 15.19 18.05 -41.51
N ALA A 50 14.65 17.20 -42.39
CA ALA A 50 14.59 15.73 -42.32
C ALA A 50 15.50 14.96 -43.30
N ALA A 51 15.75 13.68 -42.96
CA ALA A 51 15.98 12.47 -43.82
C ALA A 51 17.33 12.37 -44.62
N PRO A 52 17.82 11.18 -45.07
CA PRO A 52 17.05 10.15 -45.79
C PRO A 52 17.41 8.64 -45.56
N VAL A 53 16.61 7.82 -46.26
CA VAL A 53 16.50 6.35 -46.40
C VAL A 53 17.61 5.74 -47.27
N GLY A 54 17.95 4.45 -47.05
CA GLY A 54 18.74 3.64 -48.01
C GLY A 54 18.70 2.11 -47.78
N LEU A 55 18.19 1.38 -48.78
CA LEU A 55 18.40 -0.03 -49.17
C LEU A 55 18.49 -0.03 -50.73
N PRO A 56 18.89 -1.07 -51.52
CA PRO A 56 19.02 -2.53 -51.22
C PRO A 56 20.20 -3.33 -51.91
N GLY A 57 20.36 -4.62 -51.53
CA GLY A 57 20.81 -5.81 -52.33
C GLY A 57 22.29 -5.94 -52.80
N PRO A 58 22.74 -7.09 -53.37
CA PRO A 58 22.05 -8.35 -53.72
C PRO A 58 22.81 -9.68 -53.38
N ALA A 59 22.29 -10.78 -53.95
CA ALA A 59 22.49 -12.22 -53.72
C ALA A 59 23.78 -12.89 -54.20
N SER A 60 24.01 -14.14 -53.75
CA SER A 60 24.70 -15.17 -54.55
C SER A 60 24.29 -16.61 -54.16
N SER A 61 24.15 -17.43 -55.19
CA SER A 61 23.60 -18.78 -55.31
C SER A 61 24.67 -19.89 -55.43
N SER A 62 24.36 -21.13 -55.01
CA SER A 62 24.82 -22.45 -55.57
C SER A 62 24.54 -23.58 -54.54
N SER A 63 24.26 -24.85 -54.79
CA SER A 63 23.97 -25.71 -55.96
C SER A 63 23.61 -27.13 -55.44
N SER A 64 22.61 -27.76 -56.08
CA SER A 64 22.16 -29.17 -56.19
C SER A 64 22.85 -30.41 -55.53
N ALA A 65 21.99 -31.22 -54.84
CA ALA A 65 21.70 -32.70 -54.91
C ALA A 65 22.77 -33.77 -54.52
N PRO A 66 22.41 -35.03 -54.10
CA PRO A 66 21.14 -35.78 -54.28
C PRO A 66 20.59 -36.56 -53.04
N ALA A 67 19.55 -37.36 -53.30
CA ALA A 67 18.56 -37.97 -52.41
C ALA A 67 19.01 -39.03 -51.39
N GLY A 68 18.25 -39.14 -50.29
CA GLY A 68 18.21 -40.30 -49.39
C GLY A 68 16.93 -40.30 -48.54
N CYS A 69 16.07 -41.29 -48.75
CA CYS A 69 14.90 -41.58 -47.91
C CYS A 69 15.34 -41.88 -46.47
N ALA A 70 14.87 -41.11 -45.49
CA ALA A 70 14.87 -41.50 -44.09
C ALA A 70 13.66 -40.89 -43.36
N ALA A 71 13.11 -41.68 -42.44
CA ALA A 71 11.81 -41.54 -41.81
C ALA A 71 11.54 -40.15 -41.17
N GLN A 72 10.28 -39.70 -41.27
CA GLN A 72 9.76 -38.53 -40.57
C GLN A 72 9.95 -38.70 -39.06
N SER A 73 10.79 -37.87 -38.48
CA SER A 73 10.79 -37.61 -37.04
C SER A 73 9.61 -36.68 -36.70
N PRO A 74 8.89 -36.91 -35.59
CA PRO A 74 7.82 -36.00 -35.20
C PRO A 74 8.42 -34.62 -34.95
N ALA A 75 7.72 -33.59 -35.44
CA ALA A 75 8.05 -32.19 -35.19
C ALA A 75 8.29 -31.98 -33.69
N PRO A 76 9.29 -31.17 -33.29
CA PRO A 76 9.47 -30.85 -31.88
C PRO A 76 8.16 -30.25 -31.37
N ALA A 77 7.64 -30.85 -30.30
CA ALA A 77 6.51 -30.32 -29.58
C ALA A 77 6.76 -28.82 -29.36
N ALA A 78 5.78 -27.99 -29.76
CA ALA A 78 5.79 -26.57 -29.49
C ALA A 78 6.23 -26.38 -28.04
N SER A 79 7.38 -25.74 -27.85
CA SER A 79 7.88 -25.35 -26.54
C SER A 79 6.73 -24.66 -25.83
N SER A 80 6.18 -25.30 -24.81
CA SER A 80 5.30 -24.65 -23.86
C SER A 80 6.05 -23.41 -23.39
N SER A 81 5.61 -22.24 -23.81
CA SER A 81 6.11 -20.97 -23.31
C SER A 81 5.72 -20.91 -21.84
N SER A 82 6.54 -21.50 -20.98
CA SER A 82 6.41 -21.29 -19.55
C SER A 82 6.63 -19.80 -19.35
N SER A 83 5.57 -19.08 -18.97
CA SER A 83 5.73 -17.70 -18.52
C SER A 83 6.87 -17.67 -17.51
N PRO A 84 7.81 -16.71 -17.63
CA PRO A 84 8.94 -16.63 -16.71
C PRO A 84 8.44 -16.63 -15.26
N ALA A 85 9.14 -17.35 -14.38
CA ALA A 85 8.81 -17.38 -12.97
C ALA A 85 8.82 -15.95 -12.41
N ARG A 86 7.83 -15.62 -11.58
CA ARG A 86 7.76 -14.32 -10.90
C ARG A 86 8.91 -14.22 -9.88
N PRO A 87 9.50 -13.03 -9.69
CA PRO A 87 10.55 -12.85 -8.71
C PRO A 87 10.02 -13.07 -7.29
N THR A 88 10.85 -13.71 -6.47
CA THR A 88 10.67 -13.87 -5.02
C THR A 88 10.85 -12.53 -4.30
N GLY A 89 10.42 -12.44 -3.04
CA GLY A 89 10.63 -11.22 -2.27
C GLY A 89 12.11 -10.96 -1.98
N ALA A 90 12.90 -12.03 -1.84
CA ALA A 90 14.34 -11.93 -1.69
C ALA A 90 15.00 -11.31 -2.93
N GLU A 91 14.65 -11.74 -4.15
CA GLU A 91 15.17 -11.16 -5.39
C GLU A 91 14.78 -9.68 -5.56
N VAL A 92 13.57 -9.30 -5.14
CA VAL A 92 13.17 -7.88 -5.08
C VAL A 92 14.06 -7.10 -4.11
N GLY A 93 14.31 -7.64 -2.92
CA GLY A 93 15.18 -7.02 -1.91
C GLY A 93 16.61 -6.87 -2.38
N GLU A 94 17.16 -7.89 -3.04
CA GLU A 94 18.49 -7.84 -3.64
C GLU A 94 18.61 -6.77 -4.73
N GLY A 95 17.58 -6.64 -5.57
CA GLY A 95 17.49 -5.58 -6.58
C GLY A 95 17.55 -4.18 -5.95
N LEU A 96 16.73 -3.94 -4.92
CA LEU A 96 16.73 -2.67 -4.16
C LEU A 96 18.09 -2.39 -3.52
N CYS A 97 18.71 -3.40 -2.89
CA CYS A 97 20.04 -3.25 -2.28
C CYS A 97 21.10 -2.84 -3.32
N LYS A 98 21.08 -3.47 -4.49
CA LYS A 98 22.08 -3.26 -5.55
C LYS A 98 21.89 -1.92 -6.25
N ALA A 99 20.65 -1.53 -6.55
CA ALA A 99 20.35 -0.38 -7.39
C ALA A 99 20.16 0.91 -6.60
N VAL A 100 19.62 0.84 -5.38
CA VAL A 100 19.24 2.01 -4.58
C VAL A 100 20.13 2.16 -3.33
N LEU A 101 20.36 1.09 -2.56
CA LEU A 101 21.14 1.14 -1.31
C LEU A 101 22.66 1.10 -1.56
N THR A 102 23.13 1.96 -2.46
CA THR A 102 24.55 2.08 -2.81
C THR A 102 25.34 2.85 -1.74
N PRO A 103 26.69 2.80 -1.75
CA PRO A 103 27.49 3.64 -0.86
C PRO A 103 27.17 5.14 -0.98
N GLU A 104 26.88 5.61 -2.20
CA GLU A 104 26.49 7.00 -2.46
C GLU A 104 25.14 7.34 -1.81
N PHE A 105 24.18 6.41 -1.82
CA PHE A 105 22.91 6.58 -1.12
C PHE A 105 23.13 6.79 0.38
N PHE A 106 23.93 5.93 1.02
CA PHE A 106 24.21 6.07 2.46
C PHE A 106 25.01 7.33 2.80
N GLU A 107 25.86 7.81 1.90
CA GLU A 107 26.61 9.05 2.10
C GLU A 107 25.73 10.30 1.95
N ARG A 108 24.84 10.33 0.96
CA ARG A 108 24.14 11.56 0.55
C ARG A 108 22.68 11.64 0.97
N HIS A 109 21.98 10.51 1.05
CA HIS A 109 20.54 10.47 1.20
C HIS A 109 20.10 9.93 2.56
N TRP A 110 20.68 8.82 3.02
CA TRP A 110 20.27 8.17 4.27
C TRP A 110 20.25 9.15 5.46
N GLU A 111 19.08 9.31 6.08
CA GLU A 111 18.75 10.25 7.15
C GLU A 111 19.04 11.75 6.83
N ARG A 112 19.16 12.11 5.55
CA ARG A 112 19.59 13.45 5.11
C ARG A 112 18.68 14.10 4.07
N TYR A 113 18.42 13.43 2.95
CA TYR A 113 17.70 14.05 1.84
C TYR A 113 16.90 13.02 1.04
N PRO A 114 15.68 13.36 0.58
CA PRO A 114 14.86 12.45 -0.22
C PRO A 114 15.53 12.04 -1.53
N LEU A 115 15.17 10.86 -2.04
CA LEU A 115 15.66 10.34 -3.32
C LEU A 115 14.49 9.78 -4.12
N HIS A 116 14.36 10.21 -5.39
CA HIS A 116 13.47 9.56 -6.36
C HIS A 116 14.33 8.77 -7.35
N TYR A 117 14.34 7.46 -7.21
CA TYR A 117 14.91 6.54 -8.19
C TYR A 117 13.86 6.27 -9.28
N ARG A 118 14.14 6.76 -10.48
CA ARG A 118 13.26 6.61 -11.65
C ARG A 118 13.66 5.40 -12.47
N ALA A 119 12.74 4.45 -12.63
CA ALA A 119 13.01 3.25 -13.42
C ALA A 119 13.25 3.57 -14.90
N ALA A 120 12.62 4.63 -15.42
CA ALA A 120 12.84 5.10 -16.78
C ALA A 120 14.30 5.54 -17.04
N GLU A 121 15.02 5.94 -16.01
CA GLU A 121 16.40 6.44 -16.10
C GLU A 121 17.43 5.36 -15.73
N HIS A 122 17.07 4.46 -14.80
CA HIS A 122 18.01 3.52 -14.19
C HIS A 122 17.69 2.03 -14.40
N GLY A 123 16.54 1.71 -14.98
CA GLY A 123 16.03 0.34 -15.12
C GLY A 123 15.11 -0.08 -13.97
N PRO A 124 14.36 -1.21 -14.13
CA PRO A 124 13.39 -1.67 -13.15
C PRO A 124 14.02 -2.43 -11.97
N GLU A 125 15.33 -2.65 -11.96
CA GLU A 125 16.02 -3.51 -10.98
C GLU A 125 15.85 -3.04 -9.53
N GLY A 126 15.73 -1.73 -9.29
CA GLY A 126 15.48 -1.20 -7.96
C GLY A 126 14.13 -1.58 -7.36
N ASN A 127 13.15 -1.96 -8.19
CA ASN A 127 11.83 -2.37 -7.75
C ASN A 127 11.17 -3.33 -8.76
N ARG A 128 11.24 -4.61 -8.41
CA ARG A 128 10.61 -5.72 -9.16
C ARG A 128 9.26 -6.17 -8.55
N LEU A 129 8.65 -5.36 -7.67
CA LEU A 129 7.32 -5.66 -7.14
C LEU A 129 6.21 -5.68 -8.20
N PRO A 130 6.22 -4.85 -9.26
CA PRO A 130 5.21 -4.95 -10.32
C PRO A 130 5.09 -6.35 -10.94
N GLU A 131 6.19 -7.11 -11.01
CA GLU A 131 6.18 -8.51 -11.46
C GLU A 131 5.87 -9.50 -10.35
N ALA A 132 6.31 -9.21 -9.13
CA ALA A 132 6.17 -10.10 -7.98
C ALA A 132 4.74 -10.13 -7.41
N LEU A 133 4.06 -8.98 -7.36
CA LEU A 133 2.79 -8.81 -6.67
C LEU A 133 1.62 -8.69 -7.65
N THR A 134 0.67 -9.61 -7.56
CA THR A 134 -0.54 -9.59 -8.39
C THR A 134 -1.71 -8.89 -7.69
N VAL A 135 -2.75 -8.57 -8.45
CA VAL A 135 -4.02 -8.06 -7.91
C VAL A 135 -4.66 -9.09 -6.96
N ASP A 136 -4.53 -10.39 -7.28
CA ASP A 136 -4.95 -11.48 -6.40
C ASP A 136 -4.17 -11.51 -5.07
N GLY A 137 -2.84 -11.30 -5.14
CA GLY A 137 -1.98 -11.18 -3.97
C GLY A 137 -2.37 -10.00 -3.09
N LEU A 138 -2.65 -8.84 -3.69
CA LEU A 138 -3.18 -7.67 -2.99
C LEU A 138 -4.52 -7.96 -2.31
N ALA A 139 -5.46 -8.58 -3.03
CA ALA A 139 -6.75 -8.94 -2.47
C ALA A 139 -6.61 -9.93 -1.29
N SER A 140 -5.63 -10.84 -1.36
CA SER A 140 -5.28 -11.75 -0.27
C SER A 140 -4.73 -11.01 0.96
N ILE A 141 -3.84 -10.04 0.75
CA ILE A 141 -3.32 -9.18 1.83
C ILE A 141 -4.46 -8.48 2.55
N ILE A 142 -5.33 -7.80 1.80
CA ILE A 142 -6.43 -7.03 2.39
C ILE A 142 -7.39 -7.95 3.15
N ARG A 143 -7.77 -9.11 2.60
CA ARG A 143 -8.69 -10.04 3.28
C ARG A 143 -8.12 -10.62 4.58
N SER A 144 -6.83 -10.93 4.62
CA SER A 144 -6.19 -11.52 5.81
C SER A 144 -5.77 -10.51 6.86
N SER A 145 -5.82 -9.21 6.53
CA SER A 145 -5.31 -8.14 7.39
C SER A 145 -6.15 -7.82 8.64
N GLY A 146 -7.44 -8.15 8.65
CA GLY A 146 -8.31 -7.92 9.81
C GLY A 146 -8.24 -6.49 10.33
N SER A 147 -7.88 -6.32 11.61
CA SER A 147 -7.78 -5.00 12.26
C SER A 147 -6.64 -4.11 11.76
N SER A 148 -5.68 -4.68 11.01
CA SER A 148 -4.59 -3.94 10.37
C SER A 148 -5.03 -3.14 9.15
N LEU A 149 -6.20 -3.45 8.58
CA LEU A 149 -6.81 -2.65 7.52
C LEU A 149 -7.38 -1.36 8.08
N LYS A 150 -7.04 -0.26 7.43
CA LYS A 150 -7.64 1.06 7.63
C LYS A 150 -8.13 1.60 6.29
N MET A 151 -9.18 2.40 6.35
CA MET A 151 -9.76 3.01 5.18
C MET A 151 -9.83 4.51 5.36
N PHE A 152 -9.49 5.23 4.30
CA PHE A 152 -9.47 6.69 4.30
C PHE A 152 -10.10 7.24 3.04
N ARG A 153 -10.92 8.27 3.16
CA ARG A 153 -11.51 8.96 2.02
C ARG A 153 -11.20 10.44 2.16
N ARG A 154 -10.53 11.01 1.15
CA ARG A 154 -10.11 12.44 1.16
C ARG A 154 -9.30 12.82 2.41
N GLY A 155 -8.41 11.91 2.82
CA GLY A 155 -7.53 12.09 3.98
C GLY A 155 -8.21 11.97 5.34
N GLU A 156 -9.45 11.50 5.42
CA GLU A 156 -10.17 11.26 6.69
C GLU A 156 -10.50 9.78 6.88
N SER A 157 -10.53 9.34 8.14
CA SER A 157 -10.90 7.95 8.47
C SER A 157 -12.30 7.64 7.95
N TYR A 158 -12.43 6.51 7.27
CA TYR A 158 -13.67 6.07 6.64
C TYR A 158 -14.06 4.69 7.16
N ASP A 159 -14.98 4.63 8.12
CA ASP A 159 -15.32 3.39 8.80
C ASP A 159 -16.47 2.65 8.08
N LEU A 160 -16.14 1.52 7.46
CA LEU A 160 -17.09 0.58 6.87
C LEU A 160 -16.63 -0.85 7.15
N ASP A 161 -17.57 -1.76 7.39
CA ASP A 161 -17.22 -3.17 7.62
C ASP A 161 -16.73 -3.89 6.36
N ASN A 162 -17.13 -3.42 5.18
CA ASN A 162 -16.85 -4.06 3.89
C ASN A 162 -15.92 -3.20 3.04
N PHE A 163 -14.66 -3.59 2.98
CA PHE A 163 -13.62 -2.88 2.22
C PHE A 163 -13.85 -2.88 0.71
N LEU A 164 -14.57 -3.87 0.16
CA LEU A 164 -14.91 -3.92 -1.27
C LEU A 164 -15.79 -2.72 -1.61
N ILE A 165 -16.80 -2.47 -0.76
CA ILE A 165 -17.69 -1.31 -0.86
C ILE A 165 -16.92 -0.02 -0.63
N GLY A 166 -16.05 0.01 0.40
CA GLY A 166 -15.22 1.17 0.70
C GLY A 166 -14.37 1.60 -0.49
N TYR A 167 -13.68 0.66 -1.13
CA TYR A 167 -12.84 0.96 -2.29
C TYR A 167 -13.65 1.44 -3.50
N LEU A 168 -14.79 0.78 -3.79
CA LEU A 168 -15.70 1.19 -4.87
C LEU A 168 -16.32 2.58 -4.62
N ASP A 169 -16.45 3.00 -3.37
CA ASP A 169 -16.88 4.34 -2.97
C ASP A 169 -15.73 5.35 -2.87
N GLY A 170 -14.53 5.02 -3.37
CA GLY A 170 -13.41 5.93 -3.48
C GLY A 170 -12.54 6.05 -2.22
N ALA A 171 -12.69 5.13 -1.25
CA ALA A 171 -11.79 5.07 -0.11
C ALA A 171 -10.47 4.39 -0.49
N SER A 172 -9.36 4.98 -0.06
CA SER A 172 -8.06 4.31 -0.02
C SER A 172 -8.04 3.22 1.05
N LEU A 173 -7.37 2.11 0.75
CA LEU A 173 -7.13 1.01 1.68
C LEU A 173 -5.66 1.06 2.12
N ILE A 174 -5.42 1.05 3.43
CA ILE A 174 -4.08 1.00 4.03
C ILE A 174 -4.00 -0.27 4.87
N VAL A 175 -3.03 -1.14 4.56
CA VAL A 175 -2.78 -2.36 5.35
C VAL A 175 -1.46 -2.20 6.08
N ASN A 176 -1.54 -1.98 7.39
CA ASN A 176 -0.36 -1.96 8.25
C ASN A 176 0.22 -3.36 8.40
N GLN A 177 1.54 -3.46 8.58
CA GLN A 177 2.24 -4.74 8.80
C GLN A 177 1.94 -5.76 7.69
N ALA A 178 1.86 -5.29 6.44
CA ALA A 178 1.52 -6.09 5.27
C ALA A 178 2.53 -7.21 4.99
N ASP A 179 3.75 -7.08 5.50
CA ASP A 179 4.78 -8.12 5.54
C ASP A 179 4.29 -9.42 6.21
N ARG A 180 3.32 -9.35 7.13
CA ARG A 180 2.77 -10.55 7.78
C ARG A 180 1.74 -11.28 6.93
N HIS A 181 1.32 -10.70 5.81
CA HIS A 181 0.18 -11.15 5.04
C HIS A 181 0.54 -11.64 3.63
N HIS A 182 1.81 -11.54 3.22
CA HIS A 182 2.23 -11.97 1.88
C HIS A 182 3.70 -12.41 1.82
N PRO A 183 4.01 -13.59 1.25
CA PRO A 183 5.37 -14.12 1.18
C PRO A 183 6.39 -13.17 0.52
N VAL A 184 6.03 -12.57 -0.62
CA VAL A 184 6.94 -11.62 -1.32
C VAL A 184 7.30 -10.42 -0.44
N ILE A 185 6.34 -9.87 0.31
CA ILE A 185 6.60 -8.68 1.13
C ILE A 185 7.40 -9.08 2.37
N PHE A 186 7.07 -10.22 2.98
CA PHE A 186 7.81 -10.79 4.09
C PHE A 186 9.29 -11.03 3.75
N GLU A 187 9.55 -11.73 2.65
CA GLU A 187 10.91 -12.04 2.19
C GLU A 187 11.70 -10.79 1.81
N LEU A 188 11.04 -9.79 1.21
CA LEU A 188 11.63 -8.47 0.94
C LEU A 188 12.10 -7.81 2.23
N CYS A 189 11.21 -7.69 3.23
CA CYS A 189 11.55 -7.09 4.53
C CYS A 189 12.68 -7.86 5.22
N ARG A 190 12.63 -9.20 5.22
CA ARG A 190 13.67 -10.05 5.80
C ARG A 190 15.02 -9.85 5.11
N CYS A 191 15.05 -9.82 3.77
CA CYS A 191 16.26 -9.58 3.00
C CYS A 191 16.94 -8.26 3.39
N LEU A 192 16.14 -7.18 3.53
CA LEU A 192 16.66 -5.86 3.91
C LEU A 192 17.13 -5.80 5.37
N ALA A 193 16.41 -6.47 6.27
CA ALA A 193 16.80 -6.62 7.68
C ALA A 193 18.05 -7.50 7.88
N GLU A 194 18.34 -8.42 6.97
CA GLU A 194 19.58 -9.22 7.04
C GLU A 194 20.80 -8.47 6.49
N ARG A 195 20.58 -7.56 5.52
CA ARG A 195 21.68 -6.93 4.77
C ARG A 195 22.06 -5.53 5.22
N HIS A 196 21.10 -4.69 5.58
CA HIS A 196 21.34 -3.25 5.78
C HIS A 196 20.73 -2.67 7.05
N PHE A 197 19.67 -3.26 7.60
CA PHE A 197 18.91 -2.68 8.71
C PHE A 197 18.69 -3.69 9.84
N HIS A 198 18.27 -3.25 11.03
CA HIS A 198 18.04 -4.19 12.15
C HIS A 198 16.64 -4.82 12.15
N HIS A 199 15.65 -4.08 11.64
CA HIS A 199 14.28 -4.53 11.44
C HIS A 199 13.64 -3.71 10.33
N VAL A 200 12.78 -4.36 9.54
CA VAL A 200 12.04 -3.74 8.46
C VAL A 200 10.64 -4.33 8.44
N PHE A 201 9.64 -3.49 8.22
CA PHE A 201 8.26 -3.92 8.01
C PHE A 201 7.64 -3.13 6.86
N ALA A 202 6.45 -3.54 6.41
CA ALA A 202 5.83 -2.94 5.23
C ALA A 202 4.39 -2.49 5.49
N VAL A 203 3.99 -1.45 4.77
CA VAL A 203 2.60 -0.96 4.70
C VAL A 203 2.16 -0.93 3.25
N VAL A 204 0.98 -1.44 2.95
CA VAL A 204 0.38 -1.36 1.61
C VAL A 204 -0.54 -0.16 1.55
N TYR A 205 -0.43 0.64 0.49
CA TYR A 205 -1.36 1.71 0.19
C TYR A 205 -1.98 1.51 -1.19
N LEU A 206 -3.28 1.27 -1.20
CA LEU A 206 -4.10 1.22 -2.40
C LEU A 206 -5.03 2.43 -2.43
N THR A 207 -4.88 3.30 -3.43
CA THR A 207 -5.66 4.54 -3.56
C THR A 207 -6.44 4.51 -4.90
N PRO A 208 -7.77 4.62 -4.90
CA PRO A 208 -8.56 4.70 -6.13
C PRO A 208 -8.35 6.04 -6.85
N PRO A 209 -8.83 6.23 -8.09
CA PRO A 209 -8.70 7.50 -8.80
C PRO A 209 -9.35 8.68 -8.05
N GLY A 210 -8.79 9.89 -8.19
CA GLY A 210 -9.30 11.13 -7.63
C GLY A 210 -9.34 11.14 -6.09
N SER A 211 -8.42 10.44 -5.43
CA SER A 211 -8.45 10.21 -3.99
C SER A 211 -7.09 10.44 -3.31
N GLN A 212 -7.14 10.59 -2.00
CA GLN A 212 -5.99 10.81 -1.13
C GLN A 212 -6.16 9.99 0.15
N ALA A 213 -5.15 9.19 0.46
CA ALA A 213 -5.16 8.30 1.63
C ALA A 213 -4.82 9.07 2.92
N VAL A 214 -3.76 9.87 2.89
CA VAL A 214 -3.23 10.58 4.06
C VAL A 214 -2.99 12.04 3.67
N ARG A 215 -3.34 12.96 4.57
CA ARG A 215 -3.08 14.41 4.43
C ARG A 215 -1.58 14.70 4.54
N LEU A 216 -1.18 15.95 4.30
CA LEU A 216 0.19 16.41 4.55
C LEU A 216 0.63 16.07 5.98
N HIS A 217 1.76 15.38 6.11
CA HIS A 217 2.32 14.94 7.39
C HIS A 217 3.82 14.67 7.26
N ASN A 218 4.49 14.42 8.39
CA ASN A 218 5.79 13.74 8.40
C ASN A 218 5.72 12.47 9.25
N ASP A 219 6.73 11.61 9.08
CA ASP A 219 6.91 10.38 9.83
C ASP A 219 8.15 10.47 10.71
N ASP A 220 8.18 9.66 11.78
CA ASP A 220 9.35 9.42 12.61
C ASP A 220 10.23 8.27 12.09
N GLN A 221 9.98 7.81 10.86
CA GLN A 221 10.62 6.63 10.28
C GLN A 221 11.15 6.93 8.88
N ASP A 222 12.22 6.24 8.52
CA ASP A 222 12.78 6.29 7.17
C ASP A 222 12.03 5.29 6.29
N VAL A 223 11.56 5.76 5.13
CA VAL A 223 10.65 4.97 4.29
C VAL A 223 11.12 4.88 2.84
N PHE A 224 10.95 3.69 2.26
CA PHE A 224 11.12 3.42 0.84
C PHE A 224 9.76 3.04 0.25
N LEU A 225 9.20 3.93 -0.54
CA LEU A 225 7.94 3.74 -1.25
C LEU A 225 8.24 3.12 -2.61
N MET A 226 7.76 1.91 -2.83
CA MET A 226 7.98 1.14 -4.04
C MET A 226 6.67 1.09 -4.84
N GLN A 227 6.62 1.78 -5.98
CA GLN A 227 5.40 1.88 -6.79
C GLN A 227 5.18 0.58 -7.57
N VAL A 228 4.00 -0.02 -7.42
CA VAL A 228 3.66 -1.34 -7.97
C VAL A 228 2.73 -1.23 -9.17
N TRP A 229 1.63 -0.49 -9.04
CA TRP A 229 0.69 -0.26 -10.14
C TRP A 229 0.30 1.20 -10.23
N GLY A 230 0.00 1.64 -11.47
CA GLY A 230 -0.61 2.94 -11.76
C GLY A 230 0.24 4.10 -11.26
N LYS A 231 -0.40 5.24 -10.95
CA LYS A 231 0.33 6.51 -10.80
C LYS A 231 -0.11 7.29 -9.57
N LYS A 232 0.86 7.90 -8.89
CA LYS A 232 0.60 8.80 -7.76
C LYS A 232 1.48 10.03 -7.83
N ARG A 233 0.87 11.21 -7.67
CA ARG A 233 1.60 12.48 -7.56
C ARG A 233 2.09 12.64 -6.13
N TRP A 234 3.37 12.90 -5.96
CA TRP A 234 4.03 13.14 -4.69
C TRP A 234 4.51 14.57 -4.61
N THR A 235 4.28 15.19 -3.46
CA THR A 235 4.79 16.51 -3.12
C THR A 235 5.56 16.39 -1.81
N ILE A 236 6.86 16.70 -1.85
CA ILE A 236 7.76 16.63 -0.70
C ILE A 236 8.25 18.03 -0.37
N ARG A 237 8.22 18.37 0.91
CA ARG A 237 8.64 19.65 1.49
C ARG A 237 9.74 19.39 2.50
N ASP A 238 10.49 20.44 2.82
CA ASP A 238 11.57 20.35 3.81
C ASP A 238 11.04 19.91 5.18
N ALA A 239 11.93 19.38 6.02
CA ALA A 239 11.61 18.92 7.36
C ALA A 239 11.58 20.10 8.34
N PRO A 240 10.42 20.46 8.94
CA PRO A 240 10.38 21.51 9.95
C PRO A 240 11.25 21.19 11.17
N ARG A 241 11.44 19.89 11.42
CA ARG A 241 12.36 19.33 12.40
C ARG A 241 13.05 18.11 11.81
N LEU A 242 14.38 18.12 11.83
CA LEU A 242 15.18 16.98 11.42
C LEU A 242 15.11 15.88 12.47
N LEU A 243 14.97 14.64 12.01
CA LEU A 243 15.05 13.43 12.83
C LEU A 243 14.08 13.42 14.04
N PRO A 244 12.78 13.73 13.85
CA PRO A 244 11.82 13.82 14.95
C PRO A 244 11.64 12.49 15.67
N TYR A 245 11.32 12.56 16.97
CA TYR A 245 10.74 11.45 17.71
C TYR A 245 9.26 11.27 17.38
N THR A 246 8.67 10.14 17.80
CA THR A 246 7.26 9.80 17.56
C THR A 246 6.30 10.90 18.02
N GLU A 247 6.53 11.47 19.19
CA GLU A 247 5.74 12.56 19.78
C GLU A 247 5.90 13.91 19.08
N GLU A 248 6.85 14.02 18.14
CA GLU A 248 7.18 15.26 17.42
C GLU A 248 6.69 15.23 15.97
N MET A 249 5.99 14.16 15.56
CA MET A 249 5.36 14.07 14.26
C MET A 249 4.25 15.12 14.08
N LEU A 250 4.09 15.60 12.86
CA LEU A 250 3.11 16.58 12.44
C LEU A 250 2.12 15.93 11.46
N GLY A 251 0.87 16.39 11.44
CA GLY A 251 -0.13 15.91 10.48
C GLY A 251 -0.79 14.58 10.84
N LYS A 252 -0.52 14.01 12.02
CA LYS A 252 -1.10 12.73 12.49
C LYS A 252 -2.45 12.91 13.19
N GLU A 253 -2.48 13.72 14.24
CA GLU A 253 -3.69 13.97 15.04
C GLU A 253 -4.36 15.31 14.70
N SER A 254 -3.56 16.26 14.22
CA SER A 254 -4.00 17.60 13.83
C SER A 254 -3.29 18.02 12.53
N PRO A 255 -3.87 18.96 11.76
CA PRO A 255 -3.22 19.51 10.56
C PRO A 255 -1.85 20.10 10.88
N VAL A 256 -0.94 20.05 9.91
CA VAL A 256 0.36 20.71 10.01
C VAL A 256 0.14 22.23 10.12
N PRO A 257 0.75 22.93 11.10
CA PRO A 257 0.66 24.39 11.20
C PRO A 257 1.15 25.08 9.92
N GLU A 258 0.39 26.06 9.42
CA GLU A 258 0.66 26.71 8.12
C GLU A 258 2.05 27.34 8.06
N GLU A 259 2.54 27.90 9.16
CA GLU A 259 3.86 28.52 9.28
C GLU A 259 5.02 27.51 9.12
N LEU A 260 4.76 26.21 9.26
CA LEU A 260 5.73 25.14 9.06
C LEU A 260 5.67 24.55 7.64
N ILE A 261 4.68 24.94 6.83
CA ILE A 261 4.51 24.43 5.47
C ILE A 261 5.32 25.30 4.50
N GLY A 262 6.52 24.83 4.15
CA GLY A 262 7.36 25.45 3.12
C GLY A 262 6.98 25.08 1.68
N GLU A 263 7.68 25.69 0.71
CA GLU A 263 7.57 25.32 -0.71
C GLU A 263 7.99 23.86 -0.97
N PRO A 264 7.46 23.19 -2.01
CA PRO A 264 7.88 21.84 -2.35
C PRO A 264 9.35 21.84 -2.78
N ILE A 265 10.14 20.96 -2.19
CA ILE A 265 11.52 20.69 -2.63
C ILE A 265 11.56 19.64 -3.74
N MET A 266 10.54 18.79 -3.82
CA MET A 266 10.35 17.83 -4.90
C MET A 266 8.86 17.67 -5.23
N GLU A 267 8.55 17.61 -6.52
CA GLU A 267 7.20 17.36 -7.01
C GLU A 267 7.28 16.50 -8.30
N PHE A 268 6.66 15.33 -8.28
CA PHE A 268 6.73 14.37 -9.39
C PHE A 268 5.59 13.35 -9.31
N THR A 269 5.41 12.58 -10.39
CA THR A 269 4.50 11.44 -10.42
C THR A 269 5.31 10.15 -10.43
N MET A 270 5.07 9.27 -9.47
CA MET A 270 5.64 7.92 -9.48
C MET A 270 4.86 7.02 -10.42
N GLU A 271 5.58 6.21 -11.17
CA GLU A 271 5.06 5.17 -12.05
C GLU A 271 5.58 3.79 -11.61
N PRO A 272 5.01 2.66 -12.08
CA PRO A 272 5.47 1.34 -11.69
C PRO A 272 6.98 1.18 -11.86
N HIS A 273 7.63 0.48 -10.92
CA HIS A 273 9.08 0.31 -10.79
C HIS A 273 9.85 1.50 -10.19
N ASP A 274 9.23 2.66 -9.97
CA ASP A 274 9.90 3.74 -9.24
C ASP A 274 10.08 3.39 -7.76
N VAL A 275 11.13 3.97 -7.15
CA VAL A 275 11.34 3.98 -5.70
C VAL A 275 11.50 5.41 -5.23
N LEU A 276 10.78 5.77 -4.17
CA LEU A 276 10.94 7.03 -3.47
C LEU A 276 11.43 6.74 -2.05
N TYR A 277 12.58 7.28 -1.69
CA TYR A 277 13.06 7.29 -0.32
C TYR A 277 12.77 8.65 0.33
N ILE A 278 12.16 8.64 1.51
CA ILE A 278 11.90 9.83 2.33
C ILE A 278 12.52 9.61 3.71
N PRO A 279 13.50 10.43 4.12
CA PRO A 279 14.01 10.42 5.48
C PRO A 279 12.95 10.88 6.48
N ARG A 280 13.03 10.40 7.73
CA ARG A 280 12.11 10.86 8.77
C ARG A 280 12.15 12.38 8.95
N GLY A 281 10.98 12.97 9.18
CA GLY A 281 10.80 14.41 9.39
C GLY A 281 10.40 15.24 8.17
N PHE A 282 10.65 14.77 6.94
CA PHE A 282 10.24 15.48 5.73
C PHE A 282 8.71 15.45 5.56
N LEU A 283 8.13 16.64 5.36
CA LEU A 283 6.70 16.78 5.11
C LEU A 283 6.36 16.26 3.72
N HIS A 284 5.33 15.43 3.61
CA HIS A 284 4.94 14.82 2.35
C HIS A 284 3.45 14.55 2.26
N GLU A 285 2.95 14.57 1.03
CA GLU A 285 1.58 14.20 0.68
C GLU A 285 1.53 13.56 -0.71
N ALA A 286 0.50 12.76 -0.94
CA ALA A 286 0.32 12.09 -2.22
C ALA A 286 -1.15 11.87 -2.60
N ALA A 287 -1.47 12.13 -3.86
CA ALA A 287 -2.81 11.96 -4.41
C ALA A 287 -2.76 11.26 -5.78
N THR A 288 -3.83 10.52 -6.09
CA THR A 288 -4.06 9.97 -7.43
C THR A 288 -4.74 11.00 -8.33
N GLY A 289 -4.46 10.96 -9.63
CA GLY A 289 -5.25 11.66 -10.64
C GLY A 289 -6.63 11.02 -10.83
N ASP A 290 -7.49 11.64 -11.63
CA ASP A 290 -8.87 11.17 -11.86
C ASP A 290 -8.96 9.90 -12.74
N ASP A 291 -7.88 9.54 -13.42
CA ASP A 291 -7.83 8.54 -14.48
C ASP A 291 -7.28 7.17 -14.04
N ALA A 292 -6.49 7.12 -12.97
CA ALA A 292 -5.81 5.90 -12.54
C ALA A 292 -5.75 5.75 -11.02
N SER A 293 -5.92 4.53 -10.54
CA SER A 293 -5.58 4.15 -9.17
C SER A 293 -4.07 4.00 -9.00
N SER A 294 -3.62 3.87 -7.75
CA SER A 294 -2.23 3.63 -7.39
C SER A 294 -2.12 2.58 -6.32
N LEU A 295 -1.14 1.69 -6.49
CA LEU A 295 -0.65 0.78 -5.46
C LEU A 295 0.83 1.03 -5.22
N HIS A 296 1.21 1.30 -3.96
CA HIS A 296 2.60 1.25 -3.54
C HIS A 296 2.75 0.49 -2.22
N ILE A 297 3.95 -0.05 -2.03
CA ILE A 297 4.38 -0.67 -0.78
C ILE A 297 5.39 0.26 -0.13
N THR A 298 5.12 0.67 1.10
CA THR A 298 6.05 1.45 1.92
C THR A 298 6.83 0.49 2.80
N VAL A 299 8.10 0.27 2.44
CA VAL A 299 9.07 -0.45 3.25
C VAL A 299 9.63 0.52 4.28
N THR A 300 9.55 0.16 5.55
CA THR A 300 9.77 1.09 6.65
C THR A 300 10.89 0.62 7.57
N VAL A 301 11.83 1.52 7.84
CA VAL A 301 12.88 1.33 8.85
C VAL A 301 12.54 2.23 10.04
N PRO A 302 12.25 1.67 11.24
CA PRO A 302 11.86 2.45 12.41
C PRO A 302 13.07 3.13 13.06
N THR A 303 13.61 4.14 12.38
CA THR A 303 14.88 4.79 12.71
C THR A 303 14.81 5.69 13.95
N SER A 304 13.65 6.31 14.24
CA SER A 304 13.43 6.99 15.55
C SER A 304 13.68 6.03 16.72
N ASP A 305 13.27 4.78 16.54
CA ASP A 305 13.39 3.74 17.55
C ASP A 305 14.84 3.31 17.78
N TYR A 306 15.75 3.53 16.84
CA TYR A 306 17.14 3.08 16.88
C TYR A 306 18.10 4.10 17.50
N CYS A 307 17.66 5.34 17.73
CA CYS A 307 18.54 6.38 18.21
C CYS A 307 19.08 6.09 19.63
N TRP A 308 20.27 6.62 19.92
CA TRP A 308 20.95 6.43 21.20
C TRP A 308 20.11 6.86 22.41
N GLY A 309 19.38 7.98 22.31
CA GLY A 309 18.53 8.46 23.40
C GLY A 309 17.42 7.47 23.76
N VAL A 310 16.74 6.93 22.74
CA VAL A 310 15.68 5.94 22.91
C VAL A 310 16.25 4.62 23.43
N GLN A 311 17.36 4.14 22.89
CA GLN A 311 17.99 2.88 23.34
C GLN A 311 18.52 2.97 24.77
N LEU A 312 19.18 4.07 25.12
CA LEU A 312 19.64 4.32 26.49
C LEU A 312 18.46 4.33 27.46
N THR A 313 17.39 5.05 27.13
CA THR A 313 16.19 5.13 27.97
C THR A 313 15.54 3.76 28.15
N LYS A 314 15.34 3.02 27.04
CA LYS A 314 14.74 1.68 27.07
C LYS A 314 15.60 0.68 27.86
N HIS A 315 16.93 0.76 27.76
CA HIS A 315 17.86 -0.08 28.52
C HIS A 315 17.82 0.24 30.01
N LEU A 316 17.90 1.51 30.39
CA LEU A 316 17.79 1.95 31.77
C LEU A 316 16.46 1.53 32.39
N MET A 317 15.33 1.72 31.69
CA MET A 317 14.01 1.27 32.16
C MET A 317 13.97 -0.25 32.38
N THR A 318 14.58 -1.03 31.49
CA THR A 318 14.66 -2.49 31.64
C THR A 318 15.50 -2.88 32.85
N ARG A 319 16.63 -2.20 33.08
CA ARG A 319 17.48 -2.43 34.26
C ARG A 319 16.79 -2.03 35.56
N VAL A 320 16.09 -0.89 35.58
CA VAL A 320 15.31 -0.45 36.74
C VAL A 320 14.22 -1.45 37.08
N ARG A 321 13.58 -2.06 36.08
CA ARG A 321 12.55 -3.09 36.28
C ARG A 321 13.11 -4.43 36.75
N ASN A 322 14.30 -4.80 36.29
CA ASN A 322 14.89 -6.12 36.52
C ASN A 322 15.86 -6.18 37.71
N ARG A 323 16.42 -5.04 38.13
CA ARG A 323 17.17 -4.93 39.38
C ARG A 323 16.25 -4.46 40.49
N ASP A 324 16.14 -5.26 41.55
CA ASP A 324 15.74 -4.71 42.83
C ASP A 324 16.73 -3.59 43.17
N LEU A 325 16.24 -2.36 43.34
CA LEU A 325 16.98 -1.35 44.08
C LEU A 325 17.49 -2.02 45.35
N PRO A 326 18.76 -1.80 45.76
CA PRO A 326 19.21 -2.23 47.08
C PRO A 326 18.12 -1.93 48.11
N LYS A 327 17.70 -2.92 48.90
CA LYS A 327 16.56 -2.81 49.85
C LYS A 327 16.52 -1.49 50.64
N PRO A 328 17.67 -0.90 51.07
CA PRO A 328 17.69 0.43 51.68
C PRO A 328 17.08 1.55 50.80
N LEU A 329 17.45 1.59 49.51
CA LEU A 329 16.97 2.59 48.54
C LEU A 329 15.49 2.39 48.17
N HIS A 330 15.02 1.14 48.15
CA HIS A 330 13.60 0.83 47.87
C HIS A 330 12.67 1.29 49.01
N GLY A 331 13.12 1.20 50.27
CA GLY A 331 12.38 1.73 51.43
C GLY A 331 12.33 3.26 51.44
N LEU A 332 13.43 3.91 51.05
CA LEU A 332 13.58 5.37 51.01
C LEU A 332 12.71 6.04 49.93
N CYS A 333 12.59 5.47 48.74
CA CYS A 333 11.71 6.02 47.69
C CYS A 333 10.23 6.06 48.12
N ARG A 334 9.76 5.02 48.82
CA ARG A 334 8.37 4.93 49.28
C ARG A 334 8.08 5.86 50.46
N SER A 335 9.00 5.97 51.42
CA SER A 335 8.82 6.83 52.60
C SER A 335 8.95 8.32 52.26
N SER A 336 9.87 8.69 51.37
CA SER A 336 10.15 10.10 51.04
C SER A 336 9.05 10.75 50.21
N LEU A 337 8.50 10.04 49.22
CA LEU A 337 7.35 10.52 48.43
C LEU A 337 6.06 10.57 49.25
N SER A 338 5.88 9.65 50.21
CA SER A 338 4.70 9.59 51.09
C SER A 338 4.74 10.64 52.22
N ALA A 339 5.93 11.07 52.64
CA ALA A 339 6.11 12.07 53.70
C ALA A 339 5.76 13.51 53.25
N MET A 340 5.66 13.77 51.93
CA MET A 340 5.32 15.08 51.38
C MET A 340 3.85 15.52 51.57
N GLY A 341 3.03 14.81 52.35
CA GLY A 341 1.62 15.20 52.49
C GLY A 341 0.85 14.79 53.75
N LYS A 342 1.36 13.92 54.64
CA LYS A 342 0.62 13.52 55.86
C LYS A 342 1.58 13.40 57.05
N GLY A 343 1.42 14.32 58.00
CA GLY A 343 2.29 14.50 59.17
C GLY A 343 2.48 13.25 60.02
N GLY A 344 3.67 12.65 59.93
CA GLY A 344 4.05 11.50 60.75
C GLY A 344 5.45 10.94 60.54
N SER A 345 6.21 11.37 59.51
CA SER A 345 7.60 10.95 59.32
C SER A 345 8.51 12.15 59.10
N ARG A 346 9.78 12.04 59.53
CA ARG A 346 10.82 13.06 59.31
C ARG A 346 10.91 13.32 57.80
N SER A 347 10.51 14.52 57.38
CA SER A 347 10.77 14.98 56.01
C SER A 347 12.28 15.08 55.83
N LEU A 348 12.80 14.39 54.82
CA LEU A 348 14.21 14.48 54.46
C LEU A 348 14.52 15.89 53.94
N SER A 349 15.72 16.38 54.22
CA SER A 349 16.20 17.62 53.62
C SER A 349 16.39 17.47 52.11
N SER A 350 16.41 18.59 51.38
CA SER A 350 16.72 18.57 49.94
C SER A 350 18.09 17.93 49.66
N GLU A 351 19.07 18.08 50.56
CA GLU A 351 20.40 17.47 50.44
C GLU A 351 20.35 15.95 50.65
N GLU A 352 19.56 15.47 51.62
CA GLU A 352 19.36 14.04 51.86
C GLU A 352 18.65 13.37 50.67
N LEU A 353 17.68 14.06 50.05
CA LEU A 353 16.99 13.60 48.85
C LEU A 353 17.91 13.59 47.62
N ASP A 354 18.70 14.65 47.41
CA ASP A 354 19.65 14.71 46.30
C ASP A 354 20.72 13.61 46.42
N GLY A 355 21.28 13.41 47.61
CA GLY A 355 22.23 12.33 47.87
C GLY A 355 21.68 10.94 47.52
N GLN A 356 20.41 10.68 47.81
CA GLN A 356 19.74 9.42 47.47
C GLN A 356 19.56 9.24 45.95
N ILE A 357 19.13 10.29 45.25
CA ILE A 357 18.99 10.26 43.79
C ILE A 357 20.35 9.98 43.15
N GLN A 358 21.42 10.63 43.62
CA GLN A 358 22.77 10.42 43.12
C GLN A 358 23.29 9.00 43.39
N GLU A 359 22.99 8.42 44.56
CA GLU A 359 23.35 7.03 44.87
C GLU A 359 22.61 6.03 43.97
N MET A 360 21.31 6.21 43.78
CA MET A 360 20.49 5.39 42.88
C MET A 360 20.99 5.48 41.44
N ALA A 361 21.25 6.68 40.95
CA ALA A 361 21.79 6.90 39.61
C ALA A 361 23.13 6.21 39.44
N ARG A 362 24.06 6.37 40.39
CA ARG A 362 25.37 5.69 40.35
C ARG A 362 25.23 4.17 40.35
N ALA A 363 24.32 3.61 41.14
CA ALA A 363 24.06 2.17 41.16
C ALA A 363 23.51 1.65 39.81
N TRP A 364 22.55 2.35 39.21
CA TRP A 364 21.97 1.99 37.91
C TRP A 364 22.93 2.17 36.73
N LEU A 365 23.82 3.15 36.82
CA LEU A 365 24.80 3.47 35.78
C LEU A 365 26.13 2.71 35.93
N SER A 366 26.36 2.03 37.07
CA SER A 366 27.65 1.39 37.39
C SER A 366 28.16 0.38 36.37
N ASP A 367 27.26 -0.30 35.66
CA ASP A 367 27.55 -1.28 34.63
C ASP A 367 27.00 -0.86 33.26
N LEU A 368 26.68 0.42 33.08
CA LEU A 368 26.26 0.96 31.79
C LEU A 368 27.48 1.10 30.89
N SER A 369 27.55 0.26 29.87
CA SER A 369 28.53 0.35 28.79
C SER A 369 27.83 0.43 27.44
N VAL A 370 28.56 0.88 26.41
CA VAL A 370 28.12 0.83 25.02
C VAL A 370 27.69 -0.59 24.66
N ASP A 371 28.54 -1.58 24.93
CA ASP A 371 28.26 -3.01 24.67
C ASP A 371 26.96 -3.45 25.33
N SER A 372 26.71 -3.06 26.59
CA SER A 372 25.48 -3.45 27.27
C SER A 372 24.21 -2.87 26.65
N VAL A 373 24.28 -1.69 26.04
CA VAL A 373 23.15 -1.05 25.33
C VAL A 373 22.96 -1.72 23.98
N LEU A 374 24.05 -1.99 23.25
CA LEU A 374 24.03 -2.68 21.96
C LEU A 374 23.48 -4.10 22.11
N ASP A 375 23.97 -4.87 23.08
CA ASP A 375 23.45 -6.21 23.37
C ASP A 375 21.94 -6.17 23.63
N ALA A 376 21.48 -5.23 24.47
CA ALA A 376 20.06 -5.09 24.80
C ALA A 376 19.21 -4.66 23.59
N PHE A 377 19.79 -3.86 22.69
CA PHE A 377 19.19 -3.48 21.42
C PHE A 377 19.06 -4.68 20.47
N GLU A 378 20.15 -5.41 20.24
CA GLU A 378 20.18 -6.60 19.37
C GLU A 378 19.19 -7.67 19.84
N HIS A 379 19.17 -7.98 21.14
CA HIS A 379 18.20 -8.92 21.72
C HIS A 379 16.75 -8.44 21.56
N ARG A 380 16.50 -7.13 21.52
CA ARG A 380 15.16 -6.58 21.25
C ARG A 380 14.80 -6.74 19.79
N MET A 381 15.71 -6.41 18.87
CA MET A 381 15.49 -6.54 17.43
C MET A 381 15.27 -8.00 17.02
N ALA A 382 16.07 -8.93 17.55
CA ALA A 382 15.87 -10.36 17.35
C ALA A 382 14.46 -10.81 17.77
N ARG A 383 13.99 -10.41 18.96
CA ARG A 383 12.62 -10.72 19.42
C ARG A 383 11.53 -10.07 18.56
N THR A 384 11.76 -8.85 18.07
CA THR A 384 10.83 -8.17 17.15
C THR A 384 10.72 -8.95 15.83
N ASN A 385 11.85 -9.33 15.24
CA ASN A 385 11.90 -10.12 14.01
C ASN A 385 11.24 -11.49 14.22
N GLU A 386 11.58 -12.24 15.27
CA GLU A 386 10.89 -13.50 15.62
C GLU A 386 9.36 -13.31 15.79
N GLY A 387 8.92 -12.18 16.33
CA GLY A 387 7.52 -11.82 16.44
C GLY A 387 6.85 -11.63 15.07
N GLN A 388 7.54 -10.95 14.15
CA GLN A 388 7.12 -10.78 12.76
C GLN A 388 7.02 -12.13 12.04
N GLU A 389 8.03 -12.99 12.17
CA GLU A 389 8.04 -14.33 11.55
C GLU A 389 6.89 -15.21 12.07
N ARG A 390 6.68 -15.24 13.40
CA ARG A 390 5.56 -15.99 14.00
C ARG A 390 4.20 -15.49 13.50
N ALA A 391 4.02 -14.17 13.39
CA ALA A 391 2.78 -13.61 12.91
C ALA A 391 2.54 -13.94 11.42
N PHE A 392 3.60 -13.87 10.60
CA PHE A 392 3.54 -14.32 9.20
C PHE A 392 3.17 -15.81 9.09
N ALA A 393 3.87 -16.69 9.81
CA ALA A 393 3.59 -18.12 9.80
C ALA A 393 2.13 -18.42 10.20
N GLN A 394 1.64 -17.76 11.26
CA GLN A 394 0.26 -17.92 11.71
C GLN A 394 -0.78 -17.50 10.65
N VAL A 395 -0.51 -16.47 9.84
CA VAL A 395 -1.41 -16.06 8.75
C VAL A 395 -1.34 -17.06 7.60
N MET A 396 -0.15 -17.56 7.24
CA MET A 396 0.02 -18.52 6.14
C MET A 396 -0.63 -19.88 6.43
N GLU A 397 -0.77 -20.26 7.71
CA GLU A 397 -1.46 -21.49 8.12
C GLU A 397 -3.01 -21.37 8.08
N GLN A 398 -3.56 -20.15 7.96
CA GLN A 398 -5.01 -19.97 7.98
C GLN A 398 -5.64 -20.39 6.65
N PRO A 399 -6.72 -21.20 6.68
CA PRO A 399 -7.43 -21.57 5.47
C PRO A 399 -8.10 -20.34 4.87
N MET A 400 -7.68 -19.98 3.65
CA MET A 400 -8.31 -18.92 2.88
C MET A 400 -9.65 -19.39 2.31
N ARG A 401 -10.71 -18.60 2.52
CA ARG A 401 -12.00 -18.85 1.88
C ARG A 401 -11.87 -18.63 0.36
N PRO A 402 -12.54 -19.45 -0.47
CA PRO A 402 -12.65 -19.18 -1.89
C PRO A 402 -13.15 -17.76 -2.14
N SER A 403 -12.50 -17.06 -3.05
CA SER A 403 -12.84 -15.70 -3.45
C SER A 403 -12.62 -15.54 -4.94
N VAL A 404 -13.21 -14.50 -5.52
CA VAL A 404 -12.98 -14.17 -6.93
C VAL A 404 -11.51 -13.77 -7.10
N THR A 405 -10.84 -14.41 -8.05
CA THR A 405 -9.47 -14.10 -8.48
C THR A 405 -9.44 -13.84 -9.98
N GLU A 406 -8.34 -13.27 -10.49
CA GLU A 406 -8.14 -13.06 -11.92
C GLU A 406 -8.13 -14.39 -12.71
N SER A 407 -7.68 -15.46 -12.07
CA SER A 407 -7.73 -16.80 -12.64
C SER A 407 -9.12 -17.43 -12.65
N CYS A 408 -10.12 -16.89 -11.95
CA CYS A 408 -11.45 -17.49 -11.95
C CYS A 408 -12.21 -17.27 -13.26
N ARG A 409 -13.30 -18.04 -13.45
CA ARG A 409 -14.36 -17.70 -14.40
C ARG A 409 -15.64 -17.33 -13.66
N VAL A 410 -16.43 -16.46 -14.26
CA VAL A 410 -17.73 -16.04 -13.74
C VAL A 410 -18.79 -16.09 -14.84
N ARG A 411 -20.05 -16.28 -14.44
CA ARG A 411 -21.22 -16.05 -15.31
C ARG A 411 -22.38 -15.51 -14.49
N LEU A 412 -23.35 -14.88 -15.14
CA LEU A 412 -24.66 -14.62 -14.53
C LEU A 412 -25.34 -15.92 -14.12
N MET A 413 -25.96 -15.93 -12.95
CA MET A 413 -26.79 -17.04 -12.50
C MET A 413 -27.98 -17.26 -13.44
N CYS A 414 -28.42 -18.51 -13.59
CA CYS A 414 -29.55 -18.84 -14.45
C CYS A 414 -30.80 -18.03 -14.04
N GLY A 415 -31.45 -17.41 -15.03
CA GLY A 415 -32.62 -16.55 -14.80
C GLY A 415 -32.31 -15.15 -14.28
N VAL A 416 -31.03 -14.76 -14.15
CA VAL A 416 -30.64 -13.40 -13.80
C VAL A 416 -30.32 -12.59 -15.06
N GLY A 417 -31.12 -11.56 -15.31
CA GLY A 417 -30.83 -10.51 -16.28
C GLY A 417 -30.00 -9.40 -15.67
N CYS A 418 -29.24 -8.69 -16.50
CA CYS A 418 -28.45 -7.54 -16.10
C CYS A 418 -28.66 -6.38 -17.08
N TRP A 419 -28.81 -5.18 -16.55
CA TRP A 419 -28.94 -3.96 -17.34
C TRP A 419 -28.17 -2.80 -16.68
N CYS A 420 -27.52 -1.99 -17.51
CA CYS A 420 -26.83 -0.77 -17.10
C CYS A 420 -26.69 0.15 -18.32
N GLU A 421 -26.89 1.45 -18.14
CA GLU A 421 -26.67 2.44 -19.20
C GLU A 421 -25.17 2.55 -19.55
N PRO A 422 -24.82 2.86 -20.81
CA PRO A 422 -23.46 3.27 -21.15
C PRO A 422 -23.00 4.43 -20.27
N ASP A 423 -21.85 4.30 -19.61
CA ASP A 423 -21.31 5.29 -18.66
C ASP A 423 -22.25 5.62 -17.49
N GLY A 424 -23.21 4.74 -17.23
CA GLY A 424 -24.14 4.83 -16.13
C GLY A 424 -23.48 4.54 -14.78
N ASP A 425 -24.11 5.03 -13.72
CA ASP A 425 -23.71 4.86 -12.32
C ASP A 425 -24.65 3.92 -11.55
N LEU A 426 -25.55 3.23 -12.25
CA LEU A 426 -26.50 2.27 -11.69
C LEU A 426 -26.55 0.98 -12.51
N ALA A 427 -26.29 -0.15 -11.86
CA ALA A 427 -26.50 -1.48 -12.39
C ALA A 427 -27.79 -2.08 -11.81
N VAL A 428 -28.57 -2.72 -12.66
CA VAL A 428 -29.86 -3.32 -12.33
C VAL A 428 -29.81 -4.80 -12.68
N PHE A 429 -30.02 -5.68 -11.70
CA PHE A 429 -30.07 -7.12 -11.91
C PHE A 429 -31.46 -7.65 -11.57
N THR A 430 -32.06 -8.38 -12.50
CA THR A 430 -33.45 -8.84 -12.37
C THR A 430 -33.52 -10.35 -12.38
N ARG A 431 -34.22 -10.93 -11.41
CA ARG A 431 -34.49 -12.36 -11.34
C ARG A 431 -35.80 -12.71 -12.02
N ALA A 432 -35.76 -13.61 -12.99
CA ALA A 432 -36.91 -14.01 -13.80
C ALA A 432 -37.95 -14.82 -13.02
N ASP A 433 -37.55 -15.49 -11.93
CA ASP A 433 -38.39 -16.38 -11.14
C ASP A 433 -39.31 -15.64 -10.15
N ASP A 434 -38.86 -14.51 -9.59
CA ASP A 434 -39.61 -13.78 -8.56
C ASP A 434 -39.74 -12.27 -8.84
N SER A 435 -39.32 -11.82 -10.02
CA SER A 435 -39.29 -10.40 -10.41
C SER A 435 -38.61 -9.51 -9.37
N ARG A 436 -37.69 -10.04 -8.56
CA ARG A 436 -36.91 -9.19 -7.66
C ARG A 436 -35.79 -8.51 -8.43
N CYS A 437 -35.50 -7.30 -7.99
CA CYS A 437 -34.46 -6.46 -8.53
C CYS A 437 -33.37 -6.22 -7.48
N LEU A 438 -32.12 -6.26 -7.92
CA LEU A 438 -30.99 -5.70 -7.20
C LEU A 438 -30.54 -4.45 -7.96
N GLU A 439 -30.79 -3.30 -7.39
CA GLU A 439 -30.19 -2.04 -7.82
C GLU A 439 -28.89 -1.85 -7.05
N MET A 440 -27.79 -1.73 -7.79
CA MET A 440 -26.46 -1.53 -7.24
C MET A 440 -25.80 -0.36 -7.96
N PRO A 441 -25.58 0.76 -7.28
CA PRO A 441 -24.80 1.86 -7.81
C PRO A 441 -23.39 1.38 -8.12
N ILE A 442 -22.80 1.91 -9.16
CA ILE A 442 -21.46 1.55 -9.64
C ILE A 442 -20.71 2.82 -10.02
N THR A 443 -19.39 2.74 -10.07
CA THR A 443 -18.60 3.79 -10.71
C THR A 443 -18.77 3.69 -12.22
N ARG A 444 -18.72 4.83 -12.93
CA ARG A 444 -18.85 4.85 -14.41
C ARG A 444 -17.90 3.87 -15.12
N PRO A 445 -16.62 3.69 -14.70
CA PRO A 445 -15.71 2.71 -15.29
C PRO A 445 -16.15 1.25 -15.18
N LEU A 446 -17.12 0.92 -14.31
CA LEU A 446 -17.65 -0.43 -14.16
C LEU A 446 -18.86 -0.71 -15.05
N SER A 447 -19.45 0.31 -15.69
CA SER A 447 -20.61 0.13 -16.57
C SER A 447 -20.30 -0.83 -17.74
N SER A 448 -19.08 -0.76 -18.31
CA SER A 448 -18.63 -1.68 -19.36
C SER A 448 -18.55 -3.12 -18.89
N LEU A 449 -18.04 -3.34 -17.66
CA LEU A 449 -17.94 -4.66 -17.06
C LEU A 449 -19.35 -5.26 -16.91
N VAL A 450 -20.25 -4.53 -16.27
CA VAL A 450 -21.62 -4.97 -16.01
C VAL A 450 -22.34 -5.36 -17.30
N ARG A 451 -22.24 -4.52 -18.34
CA ARG A 451 -22.86 -4.77 -19.65
C ARG A 451 -22.27 -5.96 -20.41
N SER A 452 -21.05 -6.38 -20.07
CA SER A 452 -20.37 -7.50 -20.70
C SER A 452 -20.66 -8.86 -20.04
N LEU A 453 -21.34 -8.86 -18.89
CA LEU A 453 -21.69 -10.09 -18.17
C LEU A 453 -22.71 -10.91 -18.97
N THR A 454 -22.45 -12.20 -19.09
CA THR A 454 -23.32 -13.14 -19.80
C THR A 454 -23.62 -14.38 -18.95
N ASP A 455 -24.55 -15.21 -19.42
CA ASP A 455 -24.86 -16.53 -18.86
C ASP A 455 -23.80 -17.60 -19.23
N ARG A 456 -22.80 -17.25 -20.05
CA ARG A 456 -21.67 -18.12 -20.38
C ARG A 456 -20.49 -17.82 -19.46
N PRO A 457 -19.73 -18.86 -19.02
CA PRO A 457 -18.51 -18.64 -18.25
C PRO A 457 -17.50 -17.76 -19.02
N GLN A 458 -17.09 -16.66 -18.40
CA GLN A 458 -16.08 -15.71 -18.89
C GLN A 458 -14.93 -15.65 -17.89
N TRP A 459 -13.69 -15.56 -18.36
CA TRP A 459 -12.56 -15.32 -17.45
C TRP A 459 -12.67 -13.94 -16.84
N VAL A 460 -12.29 -13.83 -15.56
CA VAL A 460 -12.30 -12.54 -14.86
C VAL A 460 -11.41 -11.53 -15.57
N THR A 461 -10.23 -11.94 -16.08
CA THR A 461 -9.32 -11.05 -16.83
C THR A 461 -9.90 -10.49 -18.13
N ASP A 462 -10.85 -11.19 -18.76
CA ASP A 462 -11.41 -10.80 -20.05
C ASP A 462 -12.53 -9.75 -19.91
N LEU A 463 -13.00 -9.51 -18.69
CA LEU A 463 -14.06 -8.54 -18.42
C LEU A 463 -13.49 -7.10 -18.40
N PRO A 464 -14.09 -6.19 -19.20
CA PRO A 464 -13.57 -4.84 -19.42
C PRO A 464 -13.69 -3.97 -18.17
N CYS A 465 -12.56 -3.64 -17.57
CA CYS A 465 -12.44 -2.68 -16.49
C CYS A 465 -11.01 -2.14 -16.45
N ALA A 466 -10.86 -0.81 -16.37
CA ALA A 466 -9.55 -0.17 -16.30
C ALA A 466 -8.81 -0.50 -15.00
N ASP A 467 -9.55 -0.62 -13.90
CA ASP A 467 -9.00 -0.97 -12.59
C ASP A 467 -9.29 -2.44 -12.28
N ALA A 468 -8.24 -3.25 -12.32
CA ALA A 468 -8.33 -4.69 -12.07
C ALA A 468 -8.85 -5.04 -10.68
N PHE A 469 -8.61 -4.21 -9.66
CA PHE A 469 -9.11 -4.46 -8.32
C PHE A 469 -10.56 -4.02 -8.14
N GLN A 470 -11.01 -2.95 -8.81
CA GLN A 470 -12.45 -2.64 -8.89
C GLN A 470 -13.23 -3.79 -9.53
N ARG A 471 -12.67 -4.41 -10.58
CA ARG A 471 -13.24 -5.63 -11.19
C ARG A 471 -13.40 -6.77 -10.19
N ILE A 472 -12.36 -7.09 -9.42
CA ILE A 472 -12.45 -8.12 -8.37
C ILE A 472 -13.47 -7.73 -7.29
N CYS A 473 -13.48 -6.46 -6.86
CA CYS A 473 -14.42 -5.97 -5.85
C CYS A 473 -15.88 -6.17 -6.28
N LEU A 474 -16.21 -5.70 -7.49
CA LEU A 474 -17.56 -5.81 -8.03
C LEU A 474 -17.99 -7.27 -8.16
N LEU A 475 -17.16 -8.12 -8.79
CA LEU A 475 -17.50 -9.53 -9.01
C LEU A 475 -17.63 -10.30 -7.70
N GLN A 476 -16.80 -9.98 -6.70
CA GLN A 476 -16.90 -10.57 -5.37
C GLN A 476 -18.21 -10.19 -4.66
N LEU A 477 -18.66 -8.94 -4.78
CA LEU A 477 -19.95 -8.48 -4.26
C LEU A 477 -21.12 -9.16 -4.99
N LEU A 478 -21.09 -9.20 -6.32
CA LEU A 478 -22.09 -9.89 -7.12
C LEU A 478 -22.18 -11.38 -6.78
N HIS A 479 -21.04 -12.02 -6.51
CA HIS A 479 -21.00 -13.42 -6.10
C HIS A 479 -21.65 -13.61 -4.72
N GLN A 480 -21.35 -12.74 -3.76
CA GLN A 480 -21.95 -12.76 -2.42
C GLN A 480 -23.47 -12.55 -2.45
N GLN A 481 -23.99 -11.79 -3.43
CA GLN A 481 -25.42 -11.57 -3.63
C GLN A 481 -26.10 -12.65 -4.49
N GLY A 482 -25.37 -13.69 -4.92
CA GLY A 482 -25.92 -14.74 -5.77
C GLY A 482 -26.33 -14.25 -7.17
N VAL A 483 -25.70 -13.18 -7.67
CA VAL A 483 -25.92 -12.66 -9.02
C VAL A 483 -25.02 -13.39 -10.02
N VAL A 484 -23.77 -13.66 -9.63
CA VAL A 484 -22.81 -14.41 -10.46
C VAL A 484 -22.39 -15.73 -9.81
N GLN A 485 -22.28 -16.75 -10.64
CA GLN A 485 -21.67 -18.02 -10.29
C GLN A 485 -20.15 -17.92 -10.48
N LEU A 486 -19.40 -18.42 -9.49
CA LEU A 486 -17.93 -18.47 -9.51
C LEU A 486 -17.44 -19.88 -9.84
N PHE A 487 -16.44 -19.97 -10.72
CA PHE A 487 -15.71 -21.20 -11.03
C PHE A 487 -14.21 -21.00 -10.72
N LEU A 488 -13.68 -21.81 -9.81
CA LEU A 488 -12.25 -21.87 -9.46
C LEU A 488 -11.51 -22.75 -10.50
N VAL A 489 -10.27 -22.44 -10.88
CA VAL A 489 -9.46 -23.23 -11.86
C VAL A 489 -9.07 -24.60 -11.27
N GLY A 490 -9.16 -25.80 -11.90
CA GLY A 490 -9.73 -26.38 -13.13
C GLY A 490 -9.72 -27.95 -13.02
N PRO A 491 -10.15 -28.81 -13.98
CA PRO A 491 -10.75 -28.59 -15.30
C PRO A 491 -12.28 -28.82 -15.32
N ASP A 492 -12.96 -28.20 -16.29
CA ASP A 492 -13.98 -28.90 -17.05
C ASP A 492 -13.83 -28.46 -18.51
N GLU A 493 -12.86 -29.07 -19.19
CA GLU A 493 -12.94 -29.16 -20.64
C GLU A 493 -14.16 -30.02 -20.95
N ARG A 494 -15.25 -29.38 -21.38
CA ARG A 494 -16.40 -30.02 -22.01
C ARG A 494 -17.27 -30.91 -21.10
N THR A 495 -17.75 -30.41 -19.97
CA THR A 495 -19.04 -30.87 -19.42
C THR A 495 -19.59 -29.75 -18.54
N LEU A 496 -20.66 -29.05 -18.93
CA LEU A 496 -22.04 -29.47 -18.76
C LEU A 496 -22.93 -28.53 -19.62
N PRO A 497 -24.10 -29.02 -20.06
CA PRO A 497 -24.90 -28.53 -21.19
C PRO A 497 -25.38 -27.07 -21.11
#